data_AF-A0A7W0G5H3-F1
#
_entry.id   AF-A0A7W0G5H3-F1
#
_cell.length_a   1.000
_cell.length_b   1.000
_cell.length_c   1.000
_cell.angle_alpha   90.00
_cell.angle_beta   90.00
_cell.angle_gamma   90.00
#
_symmetry.space_group_name_H-M   'P 1'
#
loop_
_entity.id
_entity.type
_entity.pdbx_description
1 polymer ?
#
loop_
_entity_poly.entity_id
_entity_poly.type
_entity_poly.pdbx_seq_one_letter_code
_entity_poly.pdbx_strand_id
1 'polypeptide(L)'
;MGKGISVIVGRAESGDGPVVPIYRALRTLLCSSCGATIGEGALFTRRALAGSGLRVAAQCRECTPFIARDDGGAGRQRSPLLESLFAPEPESESEPEHRQVEHIAESVRKRLGPALRFRTGKRGPDR
;
A
#
# COMPACT_ATOMS: atom_id res chain seq x y z
N MET A 1 -19.38 7.74 -1.98
CA MET A 1 -18.05 8.05 -1.39
C MET A 1 -17.35 9.07 -2.26
N GLY A 2 -17.08 10.28 -1.74
CA GLY A 2 -16.34 11.31 -2.49
C GLY A 2 -14.88 10.90 -2.67
N LYS A 3 -14.38 10.89 -3.91
CA LYS A 3 -12.96 10.64 -4.20
C LYS A 3 -12.13 11.80 -3.63
N GLY A 4 -11.23 11.52 -2.70
CA GLY A 4 -10.30 12.53 -2.16
C GLY A 4 -9.47 13.21 -3.26
N ILE A 5 -8.99 14.43 -3.01
CA ILE A 5 -8.05 15.14 -3.93
C ILE A 5 -6.60 14.70 -3.72
N SER A 6 -6.27 14.15 -2.55
CA SER A 6 -4.91 13.79 -2.16
C SER A 6 -4.93 12.84 -0.96
N VAL A 7 -3.83 12.14 -0.73
CA VAL A 7 -3.59 11.28 0.46
C VAL A 7 -2.32 11.72 1.18
N ILE A 8 -2.28 11.64 2.51
CA ILE A 8 -1.06 11.88 3.29
C ILE A 8 -0.16 10.65 3.15
N VAL A 9 1.11 10.86 2.81
CA VAL A 9 2.10 9.78 2.61
C VAL A 9 3.23 9.79 3.63
N GLY A 10 3.38 10.85 4.41
CA GLY A 10 4.44 10.96 5.42
C GLY A 10 4.59 12.37 5.96
N ARG A 11 5.76 12.65 6.52
CA ARG A 11 6.13 13.95 7.09
C ARG A 11 7.41 14.48 6.44
N ALA A 12 7.49 15.80 6.34
CA ALA A 12 8.56 16.53 5.70
C ALA A 12 9.11 17.60 6.64
N GLU A 13 10.40 17.83 6.54
CA GLU A 13 11.03 19.06 7.01
C GLU A 13 11.02 20.07 5.87
N SER A 14 10.43 21.24 6.11
CA SER A 14 10.39 22.34 5.15
C SER A 14 11.45 23.37 5.55
N GLY A 15 12.70 23.19 5.13
CA GLY A 15 13.82 24.08 5.51
C GLY A 15 13.99 24.16 7.03
N ASP A 16 13.93 25.38 7.60
CA ASP A 16 13.94 25.67 9.04
C ASP A 16 12.55 25.60 9.71
N GLY A 17 11.55 25.14 8.98
CA GLY A 17 10.16 25.13 9.41
C GLY A 17 9.77 23.93 10.29
N PRO A 18 8.55 23.98 10.86
CA PRO A 18 7.98 22.83 11.55
C PRO A 18 7.82 21.63 10.62
N VAL A 19 7.77 20.43 11.20
CA VAL A 19 7.46 19.19 10.48
C VAL A 19 6.05 19.28 9.90
N VAL A 20 5.92 19.15 8.59
CA VAL A 20 4.65 19.26 7.86
C VAL A 20 4.26 17.95 7.19
N PRO A 21 2.96 17.64 7.03
CA PRO A 21 2.53 16.46 6.28
C PRO A 21 2.85 16.59 4.79
N ILE A 22 3.32 15.49 4.19
CA ILE A 22 3.50 15.32 2.75
C ILE A 22 2.24 14.67 2.19
N TYR A 23 1.75 15.23 1.10
CA TYR A 23 0.61 14.71 0.36
C TYR A 23 1.04 14.17 -0.99
N ARG A 24 0.40 13.09 -1.42
CA ARG A 24 0.41 12.62 -2.81
C ARG A 24 -0.89 13.03 -3.49
N ALA A 25 -0.78 13.67 -4.64
CA ALA A 25 -1.94 14.07 -5.43
C ALA A 25 -2.65 12.85 -6.02
N LEU A 26 -3.98 12.77 -5.89
CA LEU A 26 -4.81 11.72 -6.51
C LEU A 26 -5.47 12.18 -7.82
N ARG A 27 -5.21 13.43 -8.20
CA ARG A 27 -5.63 14.09 -9.43
C ARG A 27 -4.72 15.29 -9.65
N THR A 28 -4.76 15.90 -10.83
CA THR A 28 -4.07 17.16 -11.11
C THR A 28 -4.56 18.29 -10.19
N LEU A 29 -3.63 19.01 -9.56
CA LEU A 29 -3.88 20.17 -8.70
C LEU A 29 -3.07 21.38 -9.19
N LEU A 30 -3.38 22.57 -8.66
CA LEU A 30 -2.62 23.79 -8.92
C LEU A 30 -1.93 24.26 -7.63
N CYS A 31 -0.66 24.67 -7.77
CA CYS A 31 0.07 25.29 -6.68
C CYS A 31 -0.50 26.68 -6.40
N SER A 32 -0.84 26.98 -5.15
CA SER A 32 -1.41 28.28 -4.78
C SER A 32 -0.41 29.42 -4.82
N SER A 33 0.89 29.12 -4.79
CA SER A 33 1.96 30.13 -4.79
C SER A 33 2.35 30.58 -6.20
N CYS A 34 2.64 29.63 -7.11
CA CYS A 34 3.09 29.93 -8.48
C CYS A 34 2.09 29.56 -9.59
N GLY A 35 0.97 28.92 -9.28
CA GLY A 35 0.02 28.43 -10.28
C GLY A 35 0.47 27.20 -11.06
N ALA A 36 1.68 26.68 -10.81
CA ALA A 36 2.19 25.49 -11.50
C ALA A 36 1.32 24.26 -11.25
N THR A 37 1.28 23.38 -12.25
CA THR A 37 0.52 22.13 -12.18
C THR A 37 1.23 21.11 -11.31
N ILE A 38 0.53 20.57 -10.32
CA ILE A 38 0.94 19.43 -9.51
C ILE A 38 0.27 18.20 -10.14
N GLY A 39 1.03 17.41 -10.87
CA GLY A 39 0.53 16.22 -11.54
C GLY A 39 0.00 15.16 -10.58
N GLU A 40 -0.84 14.26 -11.09
CA GLU A 40 -1.27 13.08 -10.34
C GLU A 40 -0.06 12.25 -9.89
N GLY A 41 -0.09 11.77 -8.65
CA GLY A 41 1.01 11.03 -8.03
C GLY A 41 2.16 11.90 -7.52
N ALA A 42 2.21 13.19 -7.86
CA ALA A 42 3.25 14.11 -7.39
C ALA A 42 3.11 14.42 -5.89
N LEU A 43 4.25 14.69 -5.25
CA LEU A 43 4.33 15.05 -3.85
C LEU A 43 4.23 16.57 -3.68
N PHE A 44 3.49 17.00 -2.66
CA PHE A 44 3.28 18.40 -2.35
C PHE A 44 2.99 18.60 -0.87
N THR A 45 3.11 19.83 -0.39
CA THR A 45 2.75 20.22 0.98
C THR A 45 1.54 21.13 0.98
N ARG A 46 0.99 21.36 2.17
CA ARG A 46 -0.23 22.13 2.35
C ARG A 46 0.02 23.23 3.39
N ARG A 47 -0.41 24.46 3.06
CA ARG A 47 -0.30 25.61 3.97
C ARG A 47 -1.69 26.17 4.30
N ALA A 48 -1.90 26.53 5.57
CA ALA A 48 -3.09 27.26 5.98
C ALA A 48 -3.05 28.69 5.41
N LEU A 49 -4.13 29.12 4.75
CA LEU A 49 -4.28 30.50 4.33
C LEU A 49 -4.70 31.35 5.54
N ALA A 50 -3.99 32.46 5.78
CA ALA A 50 -4.35 33.40 6.83
C ALA A 50 -5.71 34.04 6.50
N GLY A 51 -6.66 34.02 7.45
CA GLY A 51 -7.94 34.73 7.32
C GLY A 51 -9.20 33.92 7.67
N SER A 52 -9.13 32.59 7.68
CA SER A 52 -10.23 31.73 8.15
C SER A 52 -9.71 30.29 8.13
N GLY A 53 -9.46 29.69 9.30
CA GLY A 53 -8.65 28.47 9.51
C GLY A 53 -9.08 27.16 8.82
N LEU A 54 -9.88 27.21 7.75
CA LEU A 54 -10.39 26.05 7.02
C LEU A 54 -9.82 25.90 5.60
N ARG A 55 -9.20 26.94 5.03
CA ARG A 55 -8.63 26.85 3.68
C ARG A 55 -7.17 26.46 3.73
N VAL A 56 -6.92 25.23 3.31
CA VAL A 56 -5.58 24.66 3.19
C VAL A 56 -5.21 24.54 1.72
N ALA A 57 -4.20 25.27 1.28
CA ALA A 57 -3.81 25.40 -0.12
C ALA A 57 -2.58 24.51 -0.45
N ALA A 58 -2.56 23.94 -1.66
CA ALA A 58 -1.48 23.07 -2.13
C ALA A 58 -0.26 23.89 -2.57
N GLN A 59 0.95 23.45 -2.19
CA GLN A 59 2.21 24.09 -2.55
C GLN A 59 3.14 23.08 -3.22
N CYS A 60 3.63 23.40 -4.41
CA CYS A 60 4.58 22.56 -5.13
C CYS A 60 5.95 22.57 -4.42
N ARG A 61 6.77 21.56 -4.73
CA ARG A 61 8.10 21.39 -4.16
C ARG A 61 9.06 22.54 -4.51
N GLU A 62 8.85 23.22 -5.63
CA GLU A 62 9.66 24.39 -6.02
C GLU A 62 9.35 25.60 -5.13
N CYS A 63 8.06 25.84 -4.84
CA CYS A 63 7.64 26.95 -3.99
C CYS A 63 7.89 26.68 -2.51
N THR A 64 7.91 25.41 -2.11
CA THR A 64 8.14 25.01 -0.73
C THR A 64 9.00 23.76 -0.75
N PRO A 65 10.33 23.93 -0.84
CA PRO A 65 11.25 22.82 -0.80
C PRO A 65 11.10 22.08 0.52
N PHE A 66 10.98 20.76 0.43
CA PHE A 66 10.94 19.90 1.59
C PHE A 66 11.79 18.65 1.38
N ILE A 67 12.28 18.13 2.49
CA ILE A 67 12.97 16.86 2.59
C ILE A 67 12.01 15.90 3.28
N ALA A 68 11.68 14.80 2.61
CA ALA A 68 10.90 13.76 3.25
C ALA A 68 11.73 13.17 4.39
N ARG A 69 11.18 13.13 5.60
CA ARG A 69 11.79 12.31 6.63
C ARG A 69 11.56 10.86 6.22
N ASP A 70 12.61 10.06 6.28
CA ASP A 70 12.46 8.65 6.57
C ASP A 70 12.15 8.56 8.07
N ASP A 71 10.94 8.97 8.48
CA ASP A 71 10.32 8.37 9.65
C ASP A 71 9.98 6.94 9.25
N GLY A 72 11.06 6.13 9.17
CA GLY A 72 11.17 4.88 8.42
C GLY A 72 9.84 4.17 8.40
N GLY A 73 9.24 4.10 7.21
CA GLY A 73 7.82 3.81 6.96
C GLY A 73 7.27 2.60 7.71
N ALA A 74 7.06 2.75 9.01
CA ALA A 74 6.29 1.92 9.91
C ALA A 74 4.81 2.31 9.78
N GLY A 75 4.38 2.58 8.55
CA GLY A 75 3.00 2.95 8.18
C GLY A 75 2.33 1.93 7.25
N ARG A 76 3.07 0.91 6.81
CA ARG A 76 2.56 -0.45 6.65
C ARG A 76 3.71 -1.34 7.09
N GLN A 77 3.69 -1.85 8.32
CA GLN A 77 4.21 -3.19 8.51
C GLN A 77 3.56 -3.99 7.38
N ARG A 78 4.36 -4.46 6.41
CA ARG A 78 3.84 -5.37 5.39
C ARG A 78 3.19 -6.47 6.22
N SER A 79 1.94 -6.79 5.92
CA SER A 79 1.32 -7.90 6.64
C SER A 79 2.28 -9.08 6.55
N PRO A 80 2.42 -9.91 7.59
CA PRO A 80 3.37 -11.03 7.56
C PRO A 80 3.17 -11.91 6.31
N LEU A 81 1.95 -11.97 5.77
CA LEU A 81 1.63 -12.56 4.48
C LEU A 81 2.33 -11.92 3.27
N LEU A 82 2.38 -10.59 3.21
CA LEU A 82 3.10 -9.87 2.16
C LEU A 82 4.61 -10.03 2.33
N GLU A 83 5.13 -10.13 3.55
CA GLU A 83 6.55 -10.40 3.78
C GLU A 83 6.95 -11.79 3.27
N SER A 84 6.14 -12.82 3.50
CA SER A 84 6.40 -14.17 3.00
C SER A 84 6.42 -14.27 1.47
N LEU A 85 5.65 -13.45 0.74
CA LEU A 85 5.65 -13.47 -0.74
C LEU A 85 6.92 -12.89 -1.36
N PHE A 86 7.65 -12.06 -0.62
CA PHE A 86 8.89 -11.42 -1.08
C PHE A 86 10.13 -11.96 -0.36
N ALA A 87 9.97 -12.91 0.56
CA ALA A 87 11.10 -13.62 1.14
C ALA A 87 11.74 -14.50 0.06
N PRO A 88 13.07 -14.49 -0.09
CA PRO A 88 13.74 -15.47 -0.94
C PRO A 88 13.44 -16.86 -0.37
N GLU A 89 12.90 -17.75 -1.22
CA GLU A 89 12.66 -19.14 -0.87
C GLU A 89 13.97 -19.73 -0.32
N PRO A 90 13.99 -20.29 0.91
CA PRO A 90 15.17 -20.95 1.40
C PRO A 90 15.48 -22.12 0.46
N GLU A 91 16.69 -22.10 -0.10
CA GLU A 91 17.23 -23.18 -0.92
C GLU A 91 17.07 -24.48 -0.15
N SER A 92 16.11 -25.28 -0.60
CA SER A 92 15.66 -26.48 0.08
C SER A 92 16.65 -27.59 -0.24
N GLU A 93 17.70 -27.71 0.57
CA GLU A 93 18.31 -29.01 0.81
C GLU A 93 17.34 -29.79 1.71
N SER A 94 16.59 -30.74 1.13
CA SER A 94 16.19 -32.02 1.77
C SER A 94 15.14 -32.78 0.95
N GLU A 95 15.49 -33.97 0.47
CA GLU A 95 14.59 -35.13 0.56
C GLU A 95 14.97 -35.93 1.83
N PRO A 96 14.06 -36.72 2.46
CA PRO A 96 12.91 -37.39 1.84
C PRO A 96 11.53 -37.14 2.52
N GLU A 97 10.52 -36.88 1.68
CA GLU A 97 9.16 -36.41 2.02
C GLU A 97 8.11 -37.50 2.32
N HIS A 98 8.44 -38.79 2.29
CA HIS A 98 7.37 -39.77 2.03
C HIS A 98 6.38 -40.06 3.18
N ARG A 99 6.71 -39.72 4.44
CA ARG A 99 5.88 -40.09 5.61
C ARG A 99 4.94 -38.98 6.09
N GLN A 100 5.18 -37.73 5.70
CA GLN A 100 4.40 -36.58 6.19
C GLN A 100 3.14 -36.32 5.35
N VAL A 101 3.19 -36.67 4.06
CA VAL A 101 2.09 -36.38 3.10
C VAL A 101 0.82 -37.19 3.41
N GLU A 102 0.93 -38.43 3.86
CA GLU A 102 -0.24 -39.27 4.21
C GLU A 102 -1.01 -38.72 5.42
N HIS A 103 -0.30 -38.25 6.44
CA HIS A 103 -0.90 -37.72 7.65
C HIS A 103 -1.64 -36.39 7.40
N ILE A 104 -1.11 -35.57 6.49
CA ILE A 104 -1.74 -34.32 6.05
C ILE A 104 -3.00 -34.63 5.22
N ALA A 105 -2.92 -35.60 4.28
CA ALA A 105 -4.07 -36.00 3.47
C ALA A 105 -5.24 -36.54 4.33
N GLU A 106 -4.95 -37.29 5.38
CA GLU A 106 -5.98 -37.79 6.31
C GLU A 106 -6.63 -36.66 7.12
N SER A 107 -5.82 -35.71 7.62
CA SER A 107 -6.32 -34.53 8.32
C SER A 107 -7.19 -33.63 7.44
N VAL A 108 -6.83 -33.46 6.17
CA VAL A 108 -7.62 -32.67 5.20
C VAL A 108 -8.95 -33.35 4.89
N ARG A 109 -8.97 -34.68 4.72
CA ARG A 109 -10.20 -35.45 4.49
C ARG A 109 -11.17 -35.39 5.68
N LYS A 110 -10.66 -35.46 6.92
CA LYS A 110 -11.47 -35.31 8.14
C LYS A 110 -12.10 -33.92 8.25
N ARG A 111 -11.37 -32.86 7.88
CA ARG A 111 -11.84 -31.46 8.02
C ARG A 111 -12.74 -30.99 6.89
N LEU A 112 -12.55 -31.50 5.67
CA LEU A 112 -13.26 -31.02 4.46
C LEU A 112 -14.21 -32.06 3.84
N GLY A 113 -14.49 -33.18 4.53
CA GLY A 113 -15.19 -34.35 4.00
C GLY A 113 -16.36 -34.06 3.04
N PRO A 114 -17.41 -33.30 3.46
CA PRO A 114 -18.52 -32.98 2.57
C PRO A 114 -18.17 -32.00 1.45
N ALA A 115 -17.24 -31.06 1.68
CA ALA A 115 -16.88 -29.99 0.74
C ALA A 115 -16.03 -30.48 -0.45
N LEU A 116 -15.26 -31.56 -0.27
CA LEU A 116 -14.44 -32.15 -1.34
C LEU A 116 -15.26 -32.89 -2.41
N ARG A 117 -16.52 -33.25 -2.13
CA ARG A 117 -17.40 -33.95 -3.08
C ARG A 117 -17.98 -33.06 -4.17
N PHE A 118 -17.96 -31.73 -3.99
CA PHE A 118 -18.57 -30.79 -4.93
C PHE A 118 -17.68 -30.40 -6.13
N ARG A 119 -16.44 -30.87 -6.19
CA ARG A 119 -15.52 -30.56 -7.30
C ARG A 119 -15.26 -31.68 -8.30
N THR A 120 -15.77 -32.89 -8.07
CA THR A 120 -15.70 -34.01 -9.04
C THR A 120 -17.02 -34.20 -9.78
N GLY A 121 -17.57 -33.11 -10.33
CA GLY A 121 -18.89 -33.09 -10.96
C GLY A 121 -19.03 -32.10 -12.11
N LYS A 122 -18.01 -31.94 -12.96
CA LYS A 122 -18.17 -31.36 -14.31
C LYS A 122 -17.24 -32.11 -15.29
N ARG A 123 -17.60 -33.34 -15.64
CA ARG A 123 -17.35 -33.82 -17.01
C ARG A 123 -18.48 -33.26 -17.86
N GLY A 124 -18.17 -32.24 -18.65
CA GLY A 124 -18.99 -31.91 -19.82
C GLY A 124 -18.92 -33.05 -20.83
N PRO A 125 -19.93 -33.20 -21.70
CA PRO A 125 -20.00 -34.31 -22.64
C PRO A 125 -18.96 -34.15 -23.74
N ASP A 126 -18.14 -35.18 -23.94
CA ASP A 126 -17.30 -35.36 -25.12
C ASP A 126 -18.17 -35.82 -26.29
N ARG A 127 -17.79 -35.37 -27.48
CA ARG A 127 -18.45 -35.61 -28.76
C ARG A 127 -17.71 -36.70 -29.52
#